data_AF-B5I4V3-F1
#
_entry.id   AF-B5I4V3-F1
#
_cell.length_a   1.000
_cell.length_b   1.000
_cell.length_c   1.000
_cell.angle_alpha   90.00
_cell.angle_beta   90.00
_cell.angle_gamma   90.00
#
_symmetry.space_group_name_H-M   'P 1'
#
loop_
_entity.id
_entity.type
_entity.pdbx_description
1 polymer ?
#
loop_
_entity_poly.entity_id
_entity_poly.type
_entity_poly.pdbx_seq_one_letter_code
_entity_poly.pdbx_strand_id
1 'polypeptide(L)'
;MNGSRIAAVGHYQPARVLTNEDLAGLVDTSDEWIRSRVGIRTRHIAGPDEPVDELASHAAAKALAAAGLTPADIDLVLVATSTAVDRSPNMAARVAARLGIPSPAAMDVNVVCAGFTHALATADHTVRAGAATRALVIGADKMSAVTDWSDRTTCVLVGDGAGAAVVEGADVPGISPVLWGSVPEMGHAVRIEGEPARFAQEGQSVYRWATTKLPNWPGRPVNAPGSPPRTSPRSCCTRRTCGSSSRSRRRSARSTPWWPGTSPSPGTRPRPAFPWRSPSWSSRARSRPGTRCCCSGSAGTCPMPGRSSAAPDLRAVARPTRGLPGRCTP
;
A
#
# COMPACT_ATOMS: atom_id res chain seq x y z
N MET A 1 -6.49 -24.42 16.20
CA MET A 1 -5.83 -23.09 16.08
C MET A 1 -6.91 -22.03 16.16
N ASN A 2 -6.77 -21.04 17.06
CA ASN A 2 -7.83 -20.05 17.30
C ASN A 2 -7.57 -18.70 16.58
N GLY A 3 -6.42 -18.54 15.92
CA GLY A 3 -6.07 -17.36 15.14
C GLY A 3 -4.85 -17.55 14.24
N SER A 4 -4.34 -16.45 13.70
CA SER A 4 -3.10 -16.39 12.93
C SER A 4 -2.19 -15.27 13.45
N ARG A 5 -0.92 -15.29 13.06
CA ARG A 5 0.06 -14.22 13.36
C ARG A 5 0.99 -13.97 12.18
N ILE A 6 1.61 -12.79 12.16
CA ILE A 6 2.74 -12.51 11.26
C ILE A 6 4.02 -13.04 11.92
N ALA A 7 4.64 -14.05 11.32
CA ALA A 7 5.89 -14.66 11.79
C ALA A 7 7.09 -13.76 11.50
N ALA A 8 7.17 -13.25 10.27
CA ALA A 8 8.24 -12.36 9.84
C ALA A 8 7.78 -11.46 8.68
N VAL A 9 8.60 -10.45 8.38
CA VAL A 9 8.39 -9.53 7.27
C VAL A 9 9.69 -9.32 6.49
N GLY A 10 9.55 -9.04 5.20
CA GLY A 10 10.64 -8.72 4.29
C GLY A 10 10.27 -7.54 3.38
N HIS A 11 11.28 -6.88 2.81
CA HIS A 11 11.04 -5.84 1.81
C HIS A 11 12.19 -5.74 0.81
N TYR A 12 11.86 -5.26 -0.38
CA TYR A 12 12.81 -4.99 -1.44
C TYR A 12 12.51 -3.63 -2.08
N GLN A 13 13.58 -2.91 -2.40
CA GLN A 13 13.56 -1.67 -3.15
C GLN A 13 14.62 -1.78 -4.24
N PRO A 14 14.29 -1.42 -5.50
CA PRO A 14 15.28 -1.34 -6.57
C PRO A 14 16.45 -0.42 -6.23
N ALA A 15 17.61 -0.69 -6.83
CA ALA A 15 18.83 0.06 -6.54
C ALA A 15 18.78 1.49 -7.09
N ARG A 16 18.18 1.70 -8.27
CA ARG A 16 18.12 3.02 -8.91
C ARG A 16 17.24 3.96 -8.10
N VAL A 17 17.83 5.09 -7.71
CA VAL A 17 17.15 6.19 -7.04
C VAL A 17 16.88 7.30 -8.06
N LEU A 18 15.63 7.75 -8.15
CA LEU A 18 15.23 8.94 -8.90
C LEU A 18 14.89 10.06 -7.90
N THR A 19 15.62 11.16 -7.98
CA THR A 19 15.50 12.32 -7.11
C THR A 19 14.47 13.31 -7.66
N ASN A 20 14.10 14.30 -6.84
CA ASN A 20 13.26 15.40 -7.32
C ASN A 20 13.99 16.32 -8.30
N GLU A 21 15.32 16.41 -8.22
CA GLU A 21 16.13 17.19 -9.16
C GLU A 21 16.14 16.52 -10.54
N ASP A 22 16.25 15.19 -10.59
CA ASP A 22 16.11 14.43 -11.83
C ASP A 22 14.73 14.66 -12.49
N LEU A 23 13.66 14.73 -11.68
CA LEU A 23 12.31 15.01 -12.17
C LEU A 23 12.15 16.43 -12.71
N ALA A 24 12.86 17.41 -12.15
CA ALA A 24 12.85 18.79 -12.65
C ALA A 24 13.46 18.92 -14.05
N GLY A 25 14.31 17.97 -14.46
CA GLY A 25 14.80 17.85 -15.83
C GLY A 25 13.81 17.19 -16.81
N LEU A 26 12.73 16.60 -16.32
CA LEU A 26 11.73 15.87 -17.14
C LEU A 26 10.42 16.64 -17.32
N VAL A 27 9.98 17.36 -16.29
CA VAL A 27 8.72 18.11 -16.28
C VAL A 27 8.87 19.42 -15.52
N ASP A 28 7.98 20.38 -15.77
CA ASP A 28 7.94 21.67 -15.05
C ASP A 28 7.59 21.48 -13.55
N THR A 29 8.63 21.23 -12.74
CA THR A 29 8.57 20.96 -11.30
C THR A 29 9.86 21.36 -10.57
N SER A 30 9.88 21.22 -9.25
CA SER A 30 11.07 21.47 -8.41
C SER A 30 11.05 20.64 -7.12
N ASP A 31 12.21 20.44 -6.48
CA ASP A 31 12.30 19.77 -5.17
C ASP A 31 11.41 20.44 -4.12
N GLU A 32 11.43 21.77 -4.07
CA GLU A 32 10.61 22.55 -3.16
C GLU A 32 9.10 22.31 -3.42
N TRP A 33 8.69 22.32 -4.68
CA TRP A 33 7.30 22.10 -5.05
C TRP A 33 6.84 20.68 -4.69
N ILE A 34 7.61 19.66 -5.01
CA ILE A 34 7.26 18.25 -4.69
C ILE A 34 7.19 18.07 -3.18
N ARG A 35 8.20 18.55 -2.44
CA ARG A 35 8.27 18.34 -1.00
C ARG A 35 7.22 19.11 -0.21
N SER A 36 6.94 20.35 -0.58
CA SER A 36 5.95 21.17 0.12
C SER A 36 4.55 20.56 0.07
N ARG A 37 4.26 19.77 -0.97
CA ARG A 37 2.91 19.23 -1.19
C ARG A 37 2.76 17.75 -0.86
N VAL A 38 3.71 16.91 -1.27
CA VAL A 38 3.63 15.45 -1.06
C VAL A 38 4.71 14.91 -0.13
N GLY A 39 5.73 15.72 0.19
CA GLY A 39 6.79 15.38 1.15
C GLY A 39 7.82 14.38 0.65
N ILE A 40 7.74 13.97 -0.62
CA ILE A 40 8.65 13.00 -1.26
C ILE A 40 9.96 13.71 -1.65
N ARG A 41 11.10 13.06 -1.40
CA ARG A 41 12.43 13.52 -1.85
C ARG A 41 13.02 12.65 -2.94
N THR A 42 12.88 11.35 -2.77
CA THR A 42 13.39 10.35 -3.70
C THR A 42 12.41 9.20 -3.83
N ARG A 43 12.53 8.49 -4.95
CA ARG A 43 11.83 7.24 -5.24
C ARG A 43 12.80 6.21 -5.78
N HIS A 44 12.45 4.93 -5.63
CA HIS A 44 13.17 3.83 -6.26
C HIS A 44 12.47 3.42 -7.55
N ILE A 45 13.24 3.15 -8.60
CA ILE A 45 12.72 2.79 -9.93
C ILE A 45 13.36 1.47 -10.35
N ALA A 46 12.52 0.49 -10.68
CA ALA A 46 12.95 -0.83 -11.13
C ALA A 46 13.53 -0.76 -12.54
N GLY A 47 14.62 -1.50 -12.77
CA GLY A 47 15.17 -1.70 -14.12
C GLY A 47 14.28 -2.60 -14.99
N PRO A 48 14.61 -2.78 -16.28
CA PRO A 48 13.91 -3.73 -17.15
C PRO A 48 13.89 -5.15 -16.59
N ASP A 49 15.01 -5.58 -16.01
CA ASP A 49 15.23 -6.92 -15.44
C ASP A 49 14.60 -7.13 -14.05
N GLU A 50 13.90 -6.11 -13.54
CA GLU A 50 13.17 -6.16 -12.27
C GLU A 50 11.65 -6.05 -12.53
N PRO A 51 10.99 -7.07 -13.10
CA PRO A 51 9.53 -7.15 -13.16
C PRO A 51 8.90 -7.37 -11.77
N VAL A 52 7.57 -7.29 -11.69
CA VAL A 52 6.83 -7.36 -10.40
C VAL A 52 7.13 -8.64 -9.62
N ASP A 53 7.23 -9.78 -10.31
CA ASP A 53 7.56 -11.08 -9.71
C ASP A 53 9.01 -11.14 -9.20
N GLU A 54 9.97 -10.43 -9.80
CA GLU A 54 11.34 -10.28 -9.26
C GLU A 54 11.31 -9.49 -7.94
N LEU A 55 10.66 -8.31 -7.95
CA LEU A 55 10.53 -7.47 -6.76
C LEU A 55 9.88 -8.26 -5.61
N ALA A 56 8.78 -8.95 -5.92
CA ALA A 56 8.04 -9.80 -5.00
C ALA A 56 8.91 -10.94 -4.44
N SER A 57 9.66 -11.64 -5.29
CA SER A 57 10.52 -12.76 -4.90
C SER A 57 11.64 -12.32 -3.95
N HIS A 58 12.27 -11.16 -4.20
CA HIS A 58 13.28 -10.62 -3.28
C HIS A 58 12.70 -10.26 -1.91
N ALA A 59 11.50 -9.66 -1.86
CA ALA A 59 10.85 -9.34 -0.59
C ALA A 59 10.46 -10.62 0.17
N ALA A 60 9.92 -11.60 -0.55
CA ALA A 60 9.51 -12.90 -0.02
C ALA A 60 10.68 -13.72 0.54
N ALA A 61 11.77 -13.84 -0.22
CA ALA A 61 12.97 -14.55 0.23
C ALA A 61 13.50 -13.98 1.56
N LYS A 62 13.51 -12.65 1.71
CA LYS A 62 13.87 -12.00 2.98
C LYS A 62 12.89 -12.30 4.11
N ALA A 63 11.59 -12.37 3.82
CA ALA A 63 10.58 -12.72 4.82
C ALA A 63 10.72 -14.18 5.29
N LEU A 64 10.96 -15.12 4.36
CA LEU A 64 11.21 -16.54 4.68
C LEU A 64 12.48 -16.72 5.51
N ALA A 65 13.59 -16.10 5.08
CA ALA A 65 14.84 -16.14 5.82
C ALA A 65 14.69 -15.55 7.23
N ALA A 66 13.95 -14.44 7.39
CA ALA A 66 13.68 -13.85 8.69
C ALA A 66 12.75 -14.70 9.58
N ALA A 67 11.89 -15.54 8.97
CA ALA A 67 11.06 -16.50 9.70
C ALA A 67 11.81 -17.80 10.05
N GLY A 68 13.01 -18.03 9.48
CA GLY A 68 13.71 -19.32 9.60
C GLY A 68 13.00 -20.45 8.86
N LEU A 69 12.27 -20.13 7.78
CA LEU A 69 11.49 -21.08 6.99
C LEU A 69 12.12 -21.31 5.61
N THR A 70 11.83 -22.48 5.06
CA THR A 70 12.19 -22.88 3.70
C THR A 70 11.01 -22.68 2.74
N PRO A 71 11.22 -22.67 1.42
CA PRO A 71 10.12 -22.64 0.45
C PRO A 71 9.10 -23.77 0.62
N ALA A 72 9.54 -24.96 1.06
CA ALA A 72 8.68 -26.11 1.29
C ALA A 72 7.69 -25.93 2.46
N ASP A 73 7.93 -24.94 3.32
CA ASP A 73 7.06 -24.63 4.45
C ASP A 73 5.80 -23.83 4.06
N ILE A 74 5.70 -23.31 2.83
CA ILE A 74 4.62 -22.44 2.39
C ILE A 74 3.60 -23.19 1.53
N ASP A 75 2.33 -23.13 1.93
CA ASP A 75 1.21 -23.77 1.21
C ASP A 75 0.22 -22.76 0.58
N LEU A 76 0.39 -21.46 0.84
CA LEU A 76 -0.38 -20.39 0.21
C LEU A 76 0.51 -19.21 -0.19
N VAL A 77 0.41 -18.73 -1.43
CA VAL A 77 1.08 -17.53 -1.93
C VAL A 77 0.04 -16.53 -2.44
N LEU A 78 0.02 -15.34 -1.84
CA LEU A 78 -0.84 -14.23 -2.23
C LEU A 78 0.03 -13.06 -2.70
N VAL A 79 -0.13 -12.64 -3.95
CA VAL A 79 0.55 -11.44 -4.48
C VAL A 79 -0.47 -10.34 -4.74
N ALA A 80 -0.41 -9.28 -3.94
CA ALA A 80 -1.18 -8.08 -4.13
C ALA A 80 -0.43 -7.10 -5.05
N THR A 81 -0.95 -6.93 -6.27
CA THR A 81 -0.38 -6.03 -7.27
C THR A 81 -1.46 -5.44 -8.16
N SER A 82 -1.19 -4.25 -8.69
CA SER A 82 -2.01 -3.57 -9.69
C SER A 82 -1.25 -3.27 -10.99
N THR A 83 -0.01 -3.77 -11.10
CA THR A 83 0.94 -3.47 -12.19
C THR A 83 1.49 -4.73 -12.85
N ALA A 84 0.81 -5.88 -12.66
CA ALA A 84 1.08 -7.09 -13.42
C ALA A 84 0.79 -6.86 -14.91
N VAL A 85 1.78 -7.13 -15.76
CA VAL A 85 1.65 -7.02 -17.22
C VAL A 85 0.96 -8.27 -17.78
N ASP A 86 1.44 -9.44 -17.36
CA ASP A 86 0.92 -10.73 -17.83
C ASP A 86 -0.29 -11.17 -16.99
N ARG A 87 -1.36 -11.61 -17.67
CA ARG A 87 -2.55 -12.18 -17.00
C ARG A 87 -2.36 -13.63 -16.58
N SER A 88 -1.52 -14.38 -17.31
CA SER A 88 -1.24 -15.79 -17.07
C SER A 88 0.20 -16.15 -17.48
N PRO A 89 0.94 -16.95 -16.69
CA PRO A 89 0.63 -17.31 -15.30
C PRO A 89 0.59 -16.07 -14.41
N ASN A 90 -0.24 -16.13 -13.35
CA ASN A 90 -0.37 -15.03 -12.38
C ASN A 90 0.95 -14.78 -11.63
N MET A 91 1.09 -13.62 -10.99
CA MET A 91 2.33 -13.23 -10.31
C MET A 91 2.66 -14.16 -9.14
N ALA A 92 1.66 -14.61 -8.38
CA ALA A 92 1.84 -15.56 -7.28
C ALA A 92 2.47 -16.88 -7.75
N ALA A 93 2.03 -17.45 -8.87
CA ALA A 93 2.61 -18.67 -9.44
C ALA A 93 4.04 -18.46 -9.91
N ARG A 94 4.34 -17.30 -10.51
CA ARG A 94 5.71 -16.93 -10.91
C ARG A 94 6.64 -16.82 -9.71
N VAL A 95 6.19 -16.16 -8.64
CA VAL A 95 6.95 -16.06 -7.39
C VAL A 95 7.17 -17.43 -6.77
N ALA A 96 6.13 -18.28 -6.73
CA ALA A 96 6.24 -19.65 -6.22
C ALA A 96 7.30 -20.46 -6.98
N ALA A 97 7.27 -20.41 -8.33
CA ALA A 97 8.26 -21.08 -9.17
C ALA A 97 9.68 -20.54 -8.93
N ARG A 98 9.84 -19.21 -8.86
CA ARG A 98 11.14 -18.56 -8.62
C ARG A 98 11.76 -18.92 -7.27
N LEU A 99 10.92 -19.06 -6.24
CA LEU A 99 11.37 -19.42 -4.89
C LEU A 99 11.50 -20.94 -4.68
N GLY A 100 11.05 -21.76 -5.64
CA GLY A 100 11.04 -23.22 -5.50
C GLY A 100 10.00 -23.72 -4.48
N ILE A 101 8.86 -23.04 -4.37
CA ILE A 101 7.75 -23.50 -3.52
C ILE A 101 7.03 -24.64 -4.27
N PRO A 102 6.98 -25.86 -3.73
CA PRO A 102 6.68 -27.06 -4.51
C PRO A 102 5.22 -27.15 -4.98
N SER A 103 4.26 -26.80 -4.13
CA SER A 103 2.84 -26.98 -4.41
C SER A 103 1.94 -26.02 -3.62
N PRO A 104 2.10 -24.69 -3.74
CA PRO A 104 1.25 -23.75 -3.03
C PRO A 104 -0.07 -23.53 -3.79
N ALA A 105 -1.13 -23.19 -3.05
CA ALA A 105 -2.20 -22.40 -3.63
C ALA A 105 -1.65 -21.01 -4.01
N ALA A 106 -1.83 -20.56 -5.25
CA ALA A 106 -1.23 -19.32 -5.76
C ALA A 106 -2.28 -18.42 -6.43
N MET A 107 -2.49 -17.22 -5.90
CA MET A 107 -3.45 -16.26 -6.47
C MET A 107 -3.01 -14.81 -6.30
N ASP A 108 -3.39 -13.98 -7.27
CA ASP A 108 -3.16 -12.53 -7.23
C ASP A 108 -4.38 -11.80 -6.62
N VAL A 109 -4.12 -10.70 -5.91
CA VAL A 109 -5.14 -9.87 -5.27
C VAL A 109 -5.01 -8.42 -5.73
N ASN A 110 -5.86 -8.00 -6.66
CA ASN A 110 -5.85 -6.63 -7.14
C ASN A 110 -6.87 -5.75 -6.39
N VAL A 111 -6.37 -4.98 -5.42
CA VAL A 111 -7.14 -3.91 -4.73
C VAL A 111 -6.29 -2.63 -4.62
N VAL A 112 -5.46 -2.39 -5.64
CA VAL A 112 -4.55 -1.23 -5.74
C VAL A 112 -3.77 -1.04 -4.41
N CYS A 113 -3.80 0.16 -3.83
CA CYS A 113 -3.07 0.52 -2.62
C CYS A 113 -3.55 -0.22 -1.36
N ALA A 114 -4.76 -0.79 -1.38
CA ALA A 114 -5.29 -1.60 -0.28
C ALA A 114 -5.03 -3.10 -0.48
N GLY A 115 -4.36 -3.49 -1.58
CA GLY A 115 -4.12 -4.88 -1.96
C GLY A 115 -3.47 -5.71 -0.86
N PHE A 116 -2.37 -5.24 -0.27
CA PHE A 116 -1.70 -6.02 0.77
C PHE A 116 -2.58 -6.26 2.01
N THR A 117 -3.33 -5.26 2.46
CA THR A 117 -4.21 -5.43 3.62
C THR A 117 -5.36 -6.40 3.32
N HIS A 118 -5.84 -6.43 2.07
CA HIS A 118 -6.81 -7.44 1.63
C HIS A 118 -6.18 -8.83 1.57
N ALA A 119 -4.99 -8.97 0.98
CA ALA A 119 -4.27 -10.23 0.93
C ALA A 119 -3.91 -10.76 2.34
N LEU A 120 -3.54 -9.88 3.28
CA LEU A 120 -3.27 -10.25 4.66
C LEU A 120 -4.54 -10.75 5.38
N ALA A 121 -5.68 -10.10 5.15
CA ALA A 121 -6.96 -10.55 5.67
C ALA A 121 -7.42 -11.87 5.06
N THR A 122 -7.23 -12.04 3.74
CA THR A 122 -7.47 -13.32 3.06
C THR A 122 -6.62 -14.43 3.68
N ALA A 123 -5.31 -14.21 3.89
CA ALA A 123 -4.44 -15.17 4.54
C ALA A 123 -4.89 -15.52 5.97
N ASP A 124 -5.25 -14.52 6.78
CA ASP A 124 -5.80 -14.76 8.14
C ASP A 124 -7.04 -15.66 8.08
N HIS A 125 -7.99 -15.34 7.20
CA HIS A 125 -9.21 -16.13 7.05
C HIS A 125 -8.91 -17.56 6.56
N THR A 126 -8.04 -17.73 5.57
CA THR A 126 -7.68 -19.05 5.02
C THR A 126 -6.98 -19.92 6.06
N VAL A 127 -6.05 -19.34 6.84
CA VAL A 127 -5.35 -20.05 7.93
C VAL A 127 -6.33 -20.44 9.04
N ARG A 128 -7.21 -19.52 9.46
CA ARG A 128 -8.23 -19.79 10.49
C ARG A 128 -9.25 -20.85 10.06
N ALA A 129 -9.54 -20.94 8.77
CA ALA A 129 -10.41 -21.97 8.20
C ALA A 129 -9.73 -23.34 8.07
N GLY A 130 -8.41 -23.43 8.32
CA GLY A 130 -7.64 -24.66 8.15
C GLY A 130 -7.33 -25.02 6.69
N ALA A 131 -7.58 -24.11 5.75
CA ALA A 131 -7.31 -24.31 4.33
C ALA A 131 -5.86 -23.95 3.94
N ALA A 132 -5.08 -23.39 4.86
CA ALA A 132 -3.65 -23.17 4.74
C ALA A 132 -3.00 -23.23 6.13
N THR A 133 -1.73 -23.62 6.19
CA THR A 133 -0.93 -23.65 7.42
C THR A 133 -0.04 -22.41 7.50
N ARG A 134 0.58 -22.04 6.38
CA ARG A 134 1.52 -20.91 6.27
C ARG A 134 1.40 -20.21 4.93
N ALA A 135 1.04 -18.94 5.01
CA ALA A 135 0.84 -18.10 3.84
C ALA A 135 2.00 -17.09 3.67
N LEU A 136 2.46 -16.94 2.44
CA LEU A 136 3.33 -15.86 2.00
C LEU A 136 2.47 -14.75 1.37
N VAL A 137 2.35 -13.62 2.06
CA VAL A 137 1.56 -12.46 1.64
C VAL A 137 2.50 -11.39 1.13
N ILE A 138 2.36 -10.99 -0.13
CA ILE A 138 3.27 -10.05 -0.79
C ILE A 138 2.47 -8.88 -1.35
N GLY A 139 2.95 -7.66 -1.19
CA GLY A 139 2.49 -6.49 -1.92
C GLY A 139 3.64 -5.99 -2.80
N ALA A 140 3.46 -5.94 -4.11
CA ALA A 140 4.51 -5.54 -5.05
C ALA A 140 3.92 -4.72 -6.20
N ASP A 141 4.55 -3.59 -6.53
CA ASP A 141 4.19 -2.82 -7.72
C ASP A 141 5.42 -2.26 -8.42
N LYS A 142 5.37 -2.27 -9.76
CA LYS A 142 6.24 -1.54 -10.67
C LYS A 142 5.46 -0.39 -11.30
N MET A 143 5.10 0.59 -10.47
CA MET A 143 4.31 1.75 -10.90
C MET A 143 5.01 2.55 -12.01
N SER A 144 6.34 2.55 -12.04
CA SER A 144 7.13 3.20 -13.10
C SER A 144 6.77 2.72 -14.51
N ALA A 145 6.35 1.46 -14.66
CA ALA A 145 5.97 0.88 -15.95
C ALA A 145 4.63 1.41 -16.49
N VAL A 146 3.75 1.88 -15.62
CA VAL A 146 2.44 2.44 -15.98
C VAL A 146 2.38 3.96 -15.82
N THR A 147 3.50 4.61 -15.51
CA THR A 147 3.54 6.06 -15.26
C THR A 147 3.69 6.83 -16.57
N ASP A 148 2.89 7.88 -16.75
CA ASP A 148 3.18 8.92 -17.74
C ASP A 148 4.20 9.90 -17.16
N TRP A 149 5.43 9.86 -17.68
CA TRP A 149 6.52 10.71 -17.21
C TRP A 149 6.42 12.17 -17.65
N SER A 150 5.48 12.49 -18.56
CA SER A 150 5.17 13.87 -18.94
C SER A 150 4.13 14.53 -18.04
N ASP A 151 3.32 13.73 -17.31
CA ASP A 151 2.32 14.23 -16.38
C ASP A 151 2.92 14.50 -14.99
N ARG A 152 3.27 15.76 -14.73
CA ARG A 152 3.78 16.22 -13.43
C ARG A 152 2.83 15.97 -12.26
N THR A 153 1.53 15.76 -12.51
CA THR A 153 0.54 15.58 -11.43
C THR A 153 0.60 14.18 -10.82
N THR A 154 1.13 13.19 -11.55
CA THR A 154 1.18 11.79 -11.14
C THR A 154 2.60 11.22 -11.07
N CYS A 155 3.50 11.58 -11.99
CA CYS A 155 4.85 10.99 -12.05
C CYS A 155 5.68 11.26 -10.78
N VAL A 156 5.44 12.40 -10.13
CA VAL A 156 6.09 12.81 -8.87
C VAL A 156 5.59 12.02 -7.64
N LEU A 157 4.66 11.08 -7.79
CA LEU A 157 4.03 10.32 -6.69
C LEU A 157 4.50 8.87 -6.60
N VAL A 158 4.92 8.30 -7.74
CA VAL A 158 5.15 6.86 -7.88
C VAL A 158 6.57 6.44 -7.55
N GLY A 159 6.72 5.17 -7.24
CA GLY A 159 7.98 4.46 -7.06
C GLY A 159 7.69 2.97 -6.98
N ASP A 160 8.73 2.17 -7.12
CA ASP A 160 8.63 0.72 -7.22
C ASP A 160 9.17 0.03 -5.97
N GLY A 161 8.67 -1.17 -5.72
CA GLY A 161 9.15 -2.00 -4.62
C GLY A 161 8.17 -3.09 -4.22
N ALA A 162 8.59 -3.89 -3.25
CA ALA A 162 7.79 -4.96 -2.70
C ALA A 162 7.97 -5.11 -1.19
N GLY A 163 6.91 -5.50 -0.49
CA GLY A 163 6.92 -5.93 0.90
C GLY A 163 6.27 -7.30 1.02
N ALA A 164 6.77 -8.14 1.91
CA ALA A 164 6.24 -9.48 2.15
C ALA A 164 6.07 -9.74 3.65
N ALA A 165 5.12 -10.60 3.99
CA ALA A 165 4.88 -11.11 5.33
C ALA A 165 4.62 -12.61 5.27
N VAL A 166 5.20 -13.35 6.21
CA VAL A 166 4.84 -14.74 6.48
C VAL A 166 3.74 -14.73 7.52
N VAL A 167 2.60 -15.36 7.22
CA VAL A 167 1.48 -15.55 8.12
C VAL A 167 1.38 -17.03 8.46
N GLU A 168 1.23 -17.36 9.74
CA GLU A 168 1.10 -18.73 10.20
C GLU A 168 0.04 -18.87 11.29
N GLY A 169 -0.43 -20.10 11.49
CA GLY A 169 -1.39 -20.44 12.54
C GLY A 169 -0.87 -20.12 13.94
N ALA A 170 -1.77 -19.67 14.82
CA ALA A 170 -1.45 -19.32 16.20
C ALA A 170 -2.59 -19.70 17.16
N ASP A 171 -2.22 -20.01 18.41
CA ASP A 171 -3.21 -20.26 19.48
C ASP A 171 -3.86 -18.97 19.97
N VAL A 172 -3.10 -17.87 19.96
CA VAL A 172 -3.60 -16.52 20.28
C VAL A 172 -3.63 -15.69 19.00
N PRO A 173 -4.78 -15.05 18.66
CA PRO A 173 -4.86 -14.18 17.49
C PRO A 173 -3.85 -13.02 17.55
N GLY A 174 -2.88 -13.03 16.63
CA GLY A 174 -1.93 -11.94 16.39
C GLY A 174 -2.41 -10.94 15.33
N ILE A 175 -3.30 -11.39 14.43
CA ILE A 175 -4.01 -10.54 13.47
C ILE A 175 -5.40 -10.25 14.02
N SER A 176 -5.75 -8.97 14.12
CA SER A 176 -7.08 -8.53 14.56
C SER A 176 -8.08 -8.55 13.38
N PRO A 177 -9.40 -8.64 13.64
CA PRO A 177 -10.39 -8.64 12.59
C PRO A 177 -10.21 -7.48 11.60
N VAL A 178 -10.28 -7.80 10.31
CA VAL A 178 -10.18 -6.82 9.24
C VAL A 178 -11.42 -5.92 9.22
N LEU A 179 -11.22 -4.64 8.94
CA LEU A 179 -12.26 -3.77 8.42
C LEU A 179 -11.86 -3.37 7.00
N TRP A 180 -12.66 -3.81 6.03
CA TRP A 180 -12.49 -3.51 4.62
C TRP A 180 -13.80 -3.05 4.00
N GLY A 181 -13.72 -2.46 2.83
CA GLY A 181 -14.87 -1.91 2.11
C GLY A 181 -14.41 -1.17 0.86
N SER A 182 -15.38 -0.77 0.04
CA SER A 182 -15.14 -0.04 -1.20
C SER A 182 -16.16 1.08 -1.39
N VAL A 183 -15.83 2.01 -2.28
CA VAL A 183 -16.69 3.12 -2.71
C VAL A 183 -16.77 3.07 -4.24
N PRO A 184 -17.55 2.13 -4.81
CA PRO A 184 -17.55 1.87 -6.26
C PRO A 184 -17.86 3.11 -7.11
N GLU A 185 -18.66 4.04 -6.59
CA GLU A 185 -19.00 5.31 -7.26
C GLU A 185 -17.79 6.22 -7.51
N MET A 186 -16.68 6.00 -6.80
CA MET A 186 -15.41 6.70 -7.00
C MET A 186 -14.43 5.96 -7.92
N GLY A 187 -14.88 4.98 -8.71
CA GLY A 187 -14.02 4.20 -9.61
C GLY A 187 -13.21 5.04 -10.62
N HIS A 188 -13.68 6.23 -10.96
CA HIS A 188 -12.98 7.16 -11.87
C HIS A 188 -11.77 7.86 -11.23
N ALA A 189 -11.68 7.89 -9.89
CA ALA A 189 -10.74 8.74 -9.17
C ALA A 189 -9.30 8.21 -9.17
N VAL A 190 -9.10 6.90 -9.35
CA VAL A 190 -7.78 6.25 -9.39
C VAL A 190 -7.84 5.12 -10.41
N ARG A 191 -7.09 5.24 -11.51
CA ARG A 191 -7.20 4.32 -12.64
C ARG A 191 -5.83 3.86 -13.11
N ILE A 192 -5.74 2.60 -13.54
CA ILE A 192 -4.63 2.04 -14.31
C ILE A 192 -5.29 1.33 -15.49
N GLU A 193 -5.41 2.03 -16.61
CA GLU A 193 -6.23 1.64 -17.75
C GLU A 193 -5.54 1.97 -19.08
N GLY A 194 -6.04 1.41 -20.19
CA GLY A 194 -5.56 1.68 -21.54
C GLY A 194 -4.51 0.69 -22.04
N GLU A 195 -4.14 0.84 -23.32
CA GLU A 195 -3.09 0.07 -24.00
C GLU A 195 -2.14 1.05 -24.71
N PRO A 196 -0.91 1.27 -24.21
CA PRO A 196 -0.35 0.71 -22.97
C PRO A 196 -1.05 1.26 -21.72
N ALA A 197 -1.04 0.48 -20.62
CA ALA A 197 -1.66 0.89 -19.37
C ALA A 197 -1.02 2.18 -18.80
N ARG A 198 -1.88 3.08 -18.32
CA ARG A 198 -1.50 4.37 -17.74
C ARG A 198 -2.18 4.61 -16.41
N PHE A 199 -1.38 5.00 -15.43
CA PHE A 199 -1.85 5.45 -14.12
C PHE A 199 -2.37 6.88 -14.21
N ALA A 200 -3.61 7.10 -13.80
CA ALA A 200 -4.23 8.40 -13.69
C ALA A 200 -4.91 8.55 -12.33
N GLN A 201 -4.92 9.77 -11.80
CA GLN A 201 -5.53 10.03 -10.51
C GLN A 201 -6.13 11.43 -10.38
N GLU A 202 -7.37 11.49 -9.89
CA GLU A 202 -7.99 12.73 -9.43
C GLU A 202 -7.54 13.07 -8.01
N GLY A 203 -6.37 13.68 -7.92
CA GLY A 203 -5.75 14.03 -6.64
C GLY A 203 -6.71 14.66 -5.62
N GLN A 204 -7.43 15.74 -6.00
CA GLN A 204 -8.33 16.47 -5.08
C GLN A 204 -9.47 15.62 -4.53
N SER A 205 -10.14 14.87 -5.40
CA SER A 205 -11.21 13.95 -5.03
C SER A 205 -10.72 12.93 -4.01
N VAL A 206 -9.57 12.30 -4.29
CA VAL A 206 -8.94 11.30 -3.42
C VAL A 206 -8.54 11.89 -2.06
N TYR A 207 -7.94 13.08 -2.03
CA TYR A 207 -7.60 13.76 -0.77
C TYR A 207 -8.78 13.93 0.14
N ARG A 208 -9.86 14.48 -0.44
CA ARG A 208 -11.00 14.98 0.28
C ARG A 208 -11.69 13.78 0.89
N TRP A 209 -11.83 12.71 0.11
CA TRP A 209 -12.32 11.45 0.62
C TRP A 209 -11.43 10.89 1.74
N ALA A 210 -10.13 10.76 1.52
CA ALA A 210 -9.20 10.18 2.50
C ALA A 210 -9.12 10.98 3.82
N THR A 211 -9.31 12.30 3.77
CA THR A 211 -9.21 13.18 4.95
C THR A 211 -10.54 13.43 5.65
N THR A 212 -11.68 13.27 4.97
CA THR A 212 -13.01 13.62 5.52
C THR A 212 -13.95 12.44 5.67
N LYS A 213 -13.88 11.45 4.79
CA LYS A 213 -14.80 10.30 4.76
C LYS A 213 -14.19 9.07 5.41
N LEU A 214 -12.95 8.71 5.05
CA LEU A 214 -12.26 7.54 5.59
C LEU A 214 -12.17 7.52 7.14
N PRO A 215 -11.90 8.64 7.85
CA PRO A 215 -11.87 8.64 9.31
C PRO A 215 -13.21 8.30 9.97
N ASN A 216 -14.32 8.54 9.25
CA ASN A 216 -15.69 8.34 9.68
C ASN A 216 -16.32 7.10 9.01
N TRP A 217 -15.50 6.20 8.46
CA TRP A 217 -15.98 5.03 7.74
C TRP A 217 -16.85 4.15 8.65
N PRO A 218 -18.07 3.79 8.23
CA PRO A 218 -18.94 2.91 9.01
C PRO A 218 -18.26 1.56 9.26
N GLY A 219 -18.32 1.06 10.49
CA GLY A 219 -17.67 -0.19 10.89
C GLY A 219 -16.27 -0.03 11.49
N ARG A 220 -15.74 1.19 11.65
CA ARG A 220 -14.53 1.42 12.45
C ARG A 220 -14.71 0.77 13.83
N PRO A 221 -13.86 -0.18 14.25
CA PRO A 221 -14.02 -0.79 15.55
C PRO A 221 -13.92 0.32 16.61
N VAL A 222 -15.06 0.64 17.22
CA VAL A 222 -15.11 1.25 18.55
C VAL A 222 -14.31 0.29 19.42
N ASN A 223 -13.31 0.81 20.13
CA ASN A 223 -12.39 0.05 20.98
C ASN A 223 -13.07 -1.23 21.49
N ALA A 224 -12.57 -2.40 21.06
CA ALA A 224 -13.12 -3.66 21.51
C ALA A 224 -13.23 -3.64 23.04
N PRO A 225 -14.37 -4.07 23.63
CA PRO A 225 -14.57 -4.02 25.07
C PRO A 225 -13.40 -4.73 25.77
N GLY A 226 -12.69 -4.00 26.64
CA GLY A 226 -11.46 -4.47 27.31
C GLY A 226 -10.14 -3.89 26.78
N SER A 227 -10.15 -3.02 25.76
CA SER A 227 -8.93 -2.34 25.30
C SER A 227 -8.53 -1.22 26.28
N PRO A 228 -7.33 -1.24 26.88
CA PRO A 228 -6.92 -0.20 27.82
C PRO A 228 -6.87 1.17 27.11
N PRO A 229 -7.37 2.24 27.76
CA PRO A 229 -7.26 3.57 27.18
C PRO A 229 -5.78 3.99 27.20
N ARG A 230 -5.29 4.46 26.04
CA ARG A 230 -4.00 5.20 25.86
C ARG A 230 -2.71 4.43 25.56
N THR A 231 -2.73 3.21 25.03
CA THR A 231 -1.61 2.75 24.17
C THR A 231 -2.03 2.84 22.71
N SER A 232 -1.83 4.02 22.09
CA SER A 232 -2.07 4.18 20.66
C SER A 232 -1.17 3.19 19.89
N PRO A 233 -1.74 2.22 19.14
CA PRO A 233 -0.94 1.32 18.32
C PRO A 233 -0.09 2.11 17.32
N ARG A 234 1.09 1.58 16.95
CA ARG A 234 1.87 2.18 15.86
C ARG A 234 1.07 2.07 14.58
N SER A 235 0.83 3.19 13.91
CA SER A 235 0.12 3.19 12.65
C SER A 235 1.11 2.87 11.52
N CYS A 236 0.84 1.79 10.80
CA CYS A 236 1.52 1.35 9.58
C CYS A 236 0.61 1.67 8.39
N CYS A 237 0.65 2.91 7.91
CA CYS A 237 -0.09 3.33 6.71
C CYS A 237 0.74 3.11 5.44
N THR A 238 0.05 2.98 4.31
CA THR A 238 0.67 3.18 2.99
C THR A 238 1.33 4.56 2.91
N ARG A 239 2.51 4.66 2.29
CA ARG A 239 3.40 5.85 2.30
C ARG A 239 2.80 7.14 1.71
N ARG A 240 1.64 7.05 1.06
CA ARG A 240 1.07 8.07 0.16
C ARG A 240 0.34 9.24 0.86
N THR A 241 0.43 9.33 2.20
CA THR A 241 -0.43 10.20 3.05
C THR A 241 0.34 11.23 3.89
N CYS A 242 1.52 11.72 3.49
CA CYS A 242 2.29 12.62 4.37
C CYS A 242 1.56 13.94 4.67
N GLY A 243 0.79 14.51 3.72
CA GLY A 243 -0.03 15.71 3.93
C GLY A 243 -1.23 15.49 4.87
N SER A 244 -2.03 14.44 4.65
CA SER A 244 -3.14 14.06 5.54
C SER A 244 -2.63 13.58 6.90
N SER A 245 -1.41 13.04 6.96
CA SER A 245 -0.75 12.66 8.20
C SER A 245 -0.50 13.86 9.10
N SER A 246 -0.38 15.10 8.63
CA SER A 246 -0.19 16.24 9.55
C SER A 246 -1.45 16.54 10.39
N ARG A 247 -2.66 16.44 9.80
CA ARG A 247 -3.94 16.55 10.52
C ARG A 247 -4.28 15.28 11.30
N SER A 248 -3.95 14.09 10.79
CA SER A 248 -4.16 12.84 11.53
C SER A 248 -3.11 12.61 12.63
N ARG A 249 -1.86 13.07 12.49
CA ARG A 249 -0.79 13.06 13.53
C ARG A 249 -1.14 13.89 14.74
N ARG A 250 -1.96 14.95 14.58
CA ARG A 250 -2.51 15.68 15.73
C ARG A 250 -3.51 14.83 16.53
N ARG A 251 -4.01 13.71 15.98
CA ARG A 251 -4.98 12.80 16.61
C ARG A 251 -4.48 11.37 16.82
N SER A 252 -3.37 10.93 16.22
CA SER A 252 -2.80 9.59 16.41
C SER A 252 -1.26 9.58 16.42
N ALA A 253 -0.69 8.64 17.19
CA ALA A 253 0.75 8.53 17.40
C ALA A 253 1.55 8.17 16.14
N ARG A 254 2.87 8.39 16.25
CA ARG A 254 3.93 8.23 15.23
C ARG A 254 3.62 7.13 14.20
N SER A 255 3.31 7.53 12.96
CA SER A 255 3.17 6.63 11.83
C SER A 255 4.54 6.18 11.32
N THR A 256 4.70 4.89 11.06
CA THR A 256 5.86 4.32 10.37
C THR A 256 5.39 3.86 8.99
N PRO A 257 6.00 4.33 7.90
CA PRO A 257 5.47 4.00 6.59
C PRO A 257 5.80 2.55 6.19
N TRP A 258 4.78 1.79 5.80
CA TRP A 258 4.90 0.34 5.56
C TRP A 258 5.28 -0.01 4.10
N TRP A 259 4.84 0.77 3.10
CA TRP A 259 5.04 0.46 1.66
C TRP A 259 6.38 0.97 1.09
N PRO A 260 7.33 0.14 0.66
CA PRO A 260 8.62 0.59 0.09
C PRO A 260 8.43 1.25 -1.28
N GLY A 261 9.07 2.39 -1.54
CA GLY A 261 9.08 3.00 -2.88
C GLY A 261 9.40 4.49 -2.90
N THR A 262 8.95 5.24 -1.89
CA THR A 262 9.22 6.69 -1.75
C THR A 262 9.75 7.03 -0.35
N SER A 263 10.65 8.01 -0.26
CA SER A 263 11.29 8.42 1.01
C SER A 263 10.89 9.85 1.43
N PRO A 264 10.50 10.08 2.70
CA PRO A 264 10.15 11.42 3.20
C PRO A 264 11.35 12.19 3.77
N SER A 265 11.17 13.51 3.96
CA SER A 265 12.11 14.39 4.67
C SER A 265 12.33 13.99 6.14
N PRO A 266 13.58 13.96 6.67
CA PRO A 266 13.82 13.99 8.11
C PRO A 266 13.67 15.42 8.62
N GLY A 267 12.64 15.69 9.43
CA GLY A 267 12.66 16.78 10.40
C GLY A 267 11.54 17.84 10.29
N THR A 268 10.57 17.75 11.21
CA THR A 268 10.22 18.87 12.09
C THR A 268 10.29 18.35 13.53
N ARG A 269 11.40 18.67 14.22
CA ARG A 269 11.48 18.67 15.68
C ARG A 269 12.24 19.93 16.11
N PRO A 270 11.80 20.62 17.18
CA PRO A 270 12.64 21.62 17.82
C PRO A 270 13.88 20.94 18.43
N ARG A 271 15.04 21.58 18.26
CA ARG A 271 16.38 21.26 18.83
C ARG A 271 16.37 21.39 20.37
N PRO A 272 17.27 20.76 21.16
CA PRO A 272 18.73 20.84 20.97
C PRO A 272 19.61 19.59 21.29
N ALA A 273 20.87 19.77 20.88
CA ALA A 273 22.13 19.16 21.34
C ALA A 273 22.59 17.78 20.76
N PHE A 274 23.81 17.85 20.22
CA PHE A 274 24.78 16.82 19.85
C PHE A 274 24.73 16.14 18.46
N PRO A 275 25.91 15.98 17.79
CA PRO A 275 25.99 15.87 16.34
C PRO A 275 26.14 14.42 15.90
N TRP A 276 25.32 13.95 14.96
CA TRP A 276 25.62 12.72 14.24
C TRP A 276 25.28 12.80 12.75
N ARG A 277 26.28 12.35 11.99
CA ARG A 277 26.34 12.10 10.55
C ARG A 277 25.26 11.10 10.09
N SER A 278 24.97 11.14 8.79
CA SER A 278 24.28 10.09 8.02
C SER A 278 24.77 8.67 8.40
N PRO A 279 23.92 7.62 8.35
CA PRO A 279 23.51 7.04 7.07
C PRO A 279 22.09 6.40 7.05
N SER A 280 21.67 6.07 5.81
CA SER A 280 20.79 4.98 5.37
C SER A 280 19.68 4.44 6.28
N TRP A 281 18.52 4.22 5.66
CA TRP A 281 17.35 3.57 6.24
C TRP A 281 17.63 2.07 6.46
N SER A 282 18.51 1.74 7.40
CA SER A 282 18.72 0.39 7.91
C SER A 282 18.53 0.39 9.43
N SER A 283 17.79 -0.60 9.94
CA SER A 283 17.70 -1.03 11.34
C SER A 283 16.90 -0.22 12.40
N ARG A 284 16.40 1.00 12.16
CA ARG A 284 15.83 1.82 13.27
C ARG A 284 14.31 1.73 13.51
N ALA A 285 13.53 1.08 12.65
CA ALA A 285 12.11 0.82 12.92
C ALA A 285 11.91 -0.60 13.51
N ARG A 286 12.53 -0.89 14.66
CA ARG A 286 12.23 -2.12 15.40
C ARG A 286 10.86 -1.96 16.08
N SER A 287 9.80 -2.56 15.51
CA SER A 287 8.65 -2.97 16.32
C SER A 287 9.14 -4.08 17.25
N ARG A 288 9.01 -3.89 18.56
CA ARG A 288 9.31 -4.95 19.53
C ARG A 288 8.26 -6.07 19.39
N PRO A 289 8.61 -7.35 19.58
CA PRO A 289 7.62 -8.41 19.72
C PRO A 289 6.49 -7.99 20.66
N GLY A 290 5.24 -8.26 20.28
CA GLY A 290 4.05 -7.85 21.04
C GLY A 290 3.59 -6.39 20.85
N THR A 291 4.25 -5.58 20.01
CA THR A 291 3.75 -4.22 19.70
C THR A 291 2.49 -4.30 18.84
N ARG A 292 1.39 -3.68 19.30
CA ARG A 292 0.18 -3.53 18.47
C ARG A 292 0.45 -2.53 17.33
N CYS A 293 0.22 -2.97 16.10
CA CYS A 293 0.32 -2.17 14.88
C CYS A 293 -1.04 -2.12 14.18
N CYS A 294 -1.43 -0.94 13.68
CA CYS A 294 -2.61 -0.78 12.84
C CYS A 294 -2.17 -0.63 11.38
N CYS A 295 -2.44 -1.64 10.55
CA CYS A 295 -2.19 -1.60 9.12
C CYS A 295 -3.42 -1.05 8.40
N SER A 296 -3.23 -0.05 7.53
CA SER A 296 -4.34 0.56 6.77
C SER A 296 -3.92 0.87 5.33
N GLY A 297 -4.80 0.56 4.37
CA GLY A 297 -4.66 0.95 2.97
C GLY A 297 -5.98 1.49 2.41
N SER A 298 -5.89 2.44 1.50
CA SER A 298 -7.00 2.94 0.68
C SER A 298 -6.47 3.27 -0.70
N ALA A 299 -7.30 3.12 -1.74
CA ALA A 299 -6.91 3.52 -3.10
C ALA A 299 -6.70 5.05 -3.20
N GLY A 300 -5.61 5.46 -3.86
CA GLY A 300 -5.30 6.85 -4.20
C GLY A 300 -4.29 7.57 -3.29
N THR A 301 -3.67 8.64 -3.83
CA THR A 301 -2.70 9.52 -3.16
C THR A 301 -3.31 10.87 -2.74
N CYS A 302 -2.75 11.50 -1.70
CA CYS A 302 -3.10 12.88 -1.36
C CYS A 302 -2.49 13.87 -2.40
N PRO A 303 -3.24 14.89 -2.85
CA PRO A 303 -2.86 15.89 -3.83
C PRO A 303 -2.17 17.11 -3.24
N MET A 304 -1.73 17.86 -4.24
CA MET A 304 -1.33 19.24 -4.29
C MET A 304 -2.49 20.20 -3.91
N PRO A 305 -2.49 20.94 -2.78
CA PRO A 305 -3.48 21.99 -2.52
C PRO A 305 -3.46 23.10 -3.59
N GLY A 306 -4.43 23.11 -4.51
CA GLY A 306 -4.61 24.21 -5.46
C GLY A 306 -5.24 25.41 -4.77
N ARG A 307 -4.69 26.61 -4.95
CA ARG A 307 -5.45 27.86 -4.72
C ARG A 307 -6.35 28.02 -5.94
N SER A 308 -7.67 27.97 -5.75
CA SER A 308 -8.65 28.13 -6.83
C SER A 308 -8.85 29.60 -7.16
N SER A 309 -8.98 29.93 -8.44
CA SER A 309 -9.66 31.13 -8.92
C SER A 309 -10.90 30.71 -9.71
N ALA A 310 -12.06 31.13 -9.20
CA ALA A 310 -13.38 31.22 -9.82
C ALA A 310 -14.11 29.92 -10.26
N ALA A 311 -15.32 29.76 -9.72
CA ALA A 311 -16.42 28.95 -10.28
C ALA A 311 -17.27 29.80 -11.24
N PRO A 312 -18.17 29.18 -12.02
CA PRO A 312 -19.57 29.43 -11.71
C PRO A 312 -20.50 28.20 -11.74
N ASP A 313 -21.59 28.40 -11.00
CA ASP A 313 -22.88 27.72 -10.90
C ASP A 313 -23.42 27.01 -12.13
N LEU A 314 -24.13 25.89 -11.92
CA LEU A 314 -25.41 25.62 -12.58
C LEU A 314 -26.25 24.60 -11.80
N ARG A 315 -27.52 24.95 -11.64
CA ARG A 315 -28.56 24.32 -10.79
C ARG A 315 -29.21 23.09 -11.43
N ALA A 316 -29.82 22.30 -10.55
CA ALA A 316 -30.59 21.09 -10.77
C ALA A 316 -31.81 21.20 -11.71
N VAL A 317 -32.15 20.09 -12.37
CA VAL A 317 -33.52 19.75 -12.80
C VAL A 317 -33.78 18.24 -12.55
N ALA A 318 -34.98 17.93 -12.08
CA ALA A 318 -35.44 16.65 -11.56
C ALA A 318 -35.96 15.65 -12.63
N ARG A 319 -35.99 14.37 -12.22
CA ARG A 319 -36.57 13.13 -12.81
C ARG A 319 -38.08 13.24 -13.16
N PRO A 320 -38.75 12.32 -13.94
CA PRO A 320 -38.78 10.86 -13.65
C PRO A 320 -39.09 9.79 -14.76
N THR A 321 -38.81 8.53 -14.36
CA THR A 321 -39.55 7.24 -14.57
C THR A 321 -39.45 6.33 -15.81
N ARG A 322 -39.28 5.03 -15.45
CA ARG A 322 -39.84 3.75 -15.97
C ARG A 322 -39.10 2.96 -17.08
N GLY A 323 -38.88 1.67 -16.80
CA GLY A 323 -38.77 0.60 -17.80
C GLY A 323 -37.66 -0.45 -17.58
N LEU A 324 -37.91 -1.46 -16.75
CA LEU A 324 -37.33 -2.82 -16.87
C LEU A 324 -38.47 -3.73 -17.38
N PRO A 325 -38.25 -4.85 -18.11
CA PRO A 325 -37.29 -5.91 -17.73
C PRO A 325 -36.61 -6.67 -18.89
N GLY A 326 -35.58 -7.46 -18.56
CA GLY A 326 -35.01 -8.48 -19.45
C GLY A 326 -34.21 -9.50 -18.65
N ARG A 327 -34.78 -10.70 -18.50
CA ARG A 327 -34.23 -11.87 -17.81
C ARG A 327 -33.13 -12.53 -18.65
N CYS A 328 -32.10 -13.06 -18.01
CA CYS A 328 -31.38 -14.24 -18.47
C CYS A 328 -31.12 -15.18 -17.28
N THR A 329 -31.51 -16.44 -17.47
CA THR A 329 -31.15 -17.65 -16.71
C THR A 329 -31.15 -18.79 -17.72
N PRO A 330 -30.44 -19.90 -17.47
CA PRO A 330 -29.42 -20.16 -16.45
C PRO A 330 -28.00 -19.88 -16.95
#